data_AF-A0A2P2JVB4-F1
#
_entry.id   AF-A0A2P2JVB4-F1
#
_cell.length_a   1.000
_cell.length_b   1.000
_cell.length_c   1.000
_cell.angle_alpha   90.00
_cell.angle_beta   90.00
_cell.angle_gamma   90.00
#
_symmetry.space_group_name_H-M   'P 1'
#
loop_
_entity.id
_entity.type
_entity.pdbx_description
1 polymer ?
#
loop_
_entity_poly.entity_id
_entity_poly.type
_entity_poly.pdbx_seq_one_letter_code
_entity_poly.pdbx_strand_id
1 'polypeptide(L)' 'MQNEEGQNMDLYIPRKCSATNRLITAKDHASVQINIGHLDGNGHYTGQFTTFAFCGFVRAQVFVAAHLLCLGC' A
#
# COMPACT_ATOMS: atom_id res chain seq x y z
N MET A 1 -5.69 -6.12 19.63
CA MET A 1 -6.21 -6.35 20.99
C MET A 1 -5.03 -6.49 21.91
N GLN A 2 -4.89 -5.63 22.91
CA GLN A 2 -3.82 -5.73 23.91
C GLN A 2 -4.43 -6.20 25.22
N ASN A 3 -3.81 -7.19 25.84
CA ASN A 3 -4.19 -7.62 27.20
C ASN A 3 -3.73 -6.61 28.25
N GLU A 4 -4.20 -6.74 29.49
CA GLU A 4 -3.79 -5.89 30.62
C GLU A 4 -2.27 -5.99 30.93
N GLU A 5 -1.59 -7.07 30.51
CA GLU A 5 -0.12 -7.21 30.55
C GLU A 5 0.62 -6.54 29.37
N GLY A 6 -0.08 -5.78 28.51
CA GLY A 6 0.51 -5.09 27.36
C GLY A 6 0.91 -6.02 26.21
N GLN A 7 0.58 -7.30 26.30
CA GLN A 7 0.85 -8.30 25.26
C GLN A 7 -0.19 -8.18 24.14
N ASN A 8 0.30 -8.05 22.90
CA ASN A 8 -0.54 -7.92 21.72
C ASN A 8 -1.05 -9.30 21.27
N MET A 9 -2.35 -9.54 21.45
CA MET A 9 -3.02 -10.82 21.13
C MET A 9 -3.54 -10.87 19.68
N ASP A 10 -2.93 -10.13 18.76
CA ASP A 10 -3.30 -10.17 17.34
C ASP A 10 -2.40 -11.14 16.57
N LEU A 11 -3.01 -12.03 15.76
CA LEU A 11 -2.28 -13.00 14.93
C LEU A 11 -1.36 -12.32 13.89
N TYR A 12 -1.80 -11.22 13.30
CA TYR A 12 -1.00 -10.34 12.46
C TYR A 12 -1.71 -8.98 12.32
N ILE A 13 -0.93 -7.93 12.02
CA ILE A 13 -1.48 -6.62 11.70
C ILE A 13 -1.56 -6.50 10.16
N PRO A 14 -2.76 -6.45 9.57
CA PRO A 14 -2.92 -6.38 8.12
C PRO A 14 -2.40 -5.06 7.55
N ARG A 15 -1.98 -5.11 6.28
CA ARG A 15 -1.57 -3.91 5.53
C ARG A 15 -2.79 -3.04 5.22
N LYS A 16 -2.58 -1.72 5.22
CA LYS A 16 -3.60 -0.74 4.82
C LYS A 16 -3.42 -0.36 3.36
N CYS A 17 -4.53 -0.25 2.63
CA CYS A 17 -4.54 0.31 1.29
C CYS A 17 -4.19 1.80 1.35
N SER A 18 -3.20 2.24 0.59
CA SER A 18 -2.76 3.64 0.56
C SER A 18 -3.84 4.58 0.00
N ALA A 19 -4.76 4.03 -0.81
CA ALA A 19 -5.78 4.81 -1.50
C ALA A 19 -7.07 5.02 -0.69
N THR A 20 -7.50 3.97 0.01
CA THR A 20 -8.82 3.94 0.67
C THR A 20 -8.71 3.76 2.17
N ASN A 21 -7.49 3.65 2.71
CA ASN A 21 -7.18 3.30 4.10
C ASN A 21 -7.90 2.03 4.61
N ARG A 22 -8.42 1.22 3.70
CA ARG A 22 -9.10 -0.03 4.01
C ARG A 22 -8.06 -1.11 4.32
N LEU A 23 -8.35 -1.95 5.30
CA LEU A 23 -7.54 -3.14 5.60
C LEU A 23 -7.59 -4.12 4.43
N ILE A 24 -6.41 -4.56 4.00
CA ILE A 24 -6.26 -5.61 2.99
C ILE A 24 -6.35 -6.95 3.70
N THR A 25 -7.40 -7.72 3.39
CA THR A 25 -7.61 -9.05 3.97
C THR A 25 -6.78 -10.10 3.26
N ALA A 26 -6.49 -11.23 3.92
CA ALA A 26 -5.73 -12.33 3.30
C ALA A 26 -6.44 -12.96 2.09
N LYS A 27 -7.76 -12.77 1.95
CA LYS A 27 -8.56 -13.29 0.83
C LYS A 27 -8.51 -12.41 -0.42
N ASP A 28 -8.02 -11.17 -0.29
CA ASP A 28 -7.89 -10.23 -1.41
C ASP A 28 -6.66 -10.56 -2.28
N HIS A 29 -6.81 -11.54 -3.18
CA HIS A 29 -5.77 -11.91 -4.17
C HIS A 29 -5.54 -10.85 -5.24
N ALA A 30 -6.47 -9.90 -5.38
CA ALA A 30 -6.31 -8.77 -6.28
C ALA A 30 -5.45 -7.64 -5.69
N SER A 31 -5.04 -7.73 -4.41
CA SER A 31 -4.15 -6.76 -3.79
C SER A 31 -2.75 -6.83 -4.38
N VAL A 32 -2.16 -5.67 -4.65
CA VAL A 32 -0.83 -5.56 -5.25
C VAL A 32 -0.03 -4.50 -4.51
N GLN A 33 1.28 -4.68 -4.52
CA GLN A 33 2.24 -3.73 -3.99
C GLN A 33 3.08 -3.22 -5.15
N ILE A 34 3.06 -1.91 -5.36
CA ILE A 34 3.78 -1.25 -6.46
C ILE A 34 4.91 -0.45 -5.84
N ASN A 35 6.12 -0.68 -6.33
CA ASN A 35 7.30 0.09 -5.95
C ASN A 35 7.62 1.07 -7.06
N ILE A 36 7.56 2.36 -6.75
CA ILE A 36 7.95 3.42 -7.67
C ILE A 36 9.37 3.84 -7.30
N GLY A 37 10.29 3.67 -8.25
CA GLY A 37 11.67 4.04 -8.07
C GLY A 37 11.90 5.53 -8.25
N HIS A 38 12.64 6.15 -7.34
CA HIS A 38 13.06 7.54 -7.50
C HIS A 38 14.26 7.65 -8.45
N LEU A 39 14.18 8.60 -9.36
CA LEU A 39 15.20 8.89 -10.35
C LEU A 39 15.97 10.15 -9.96
N ASP A 40 17.27 10.14 -10.21
CA ASP A 40 18.12 11.33 -10.17
C ASP A 40 17.86 12.23 -11.38
N GLY A 41 18.35 13.47 -11.38
CA GLY A 41 18.24 14.40 -12.51
C GLY A 41 18.82 13.86 -13.84
N ASN A 42 19.72 12.88 -13.78
CA ASN A 42 20.25 12.18 -14.95
C ASN A 42 19.39 10.98 -15.40
N GLY A 43 18.23 10.75 -14.79
CA GLY A 43 17.35 9.63 -15.10
C GLY A 43 17.86 8.27 -14.58
N HIS A 44 18.91 8.26 -13.76
CA HIS A 44 19.43 7.04 -13.15
C HIS A 44 18.66 6.69 -11.88
N TYR A 45 18.43 5.40 -11.68
CA TYR A 45 17.76 4.89 -10.48
C TYR A 45 18.66 5.06 -9.25
N THR A 46 18.15 5.77 -8.23
CA THR A 46 18.89 6.12 -7.01
C THR A 46 18.84 5.04 -5.93
N GLY A 47 18.17 3.92 -6.18
CA GLY A 47 17.98 2.84 -5.21
C GLY A 47 16.88 3.09 -4.17
N GLN A 48 16.38 4.33 -4.09
CA GLN A 48 15.25 4.68 -3.24
C GLN A 48 13.93 4.37 -3.95
N PHE A 49 12.97 3.80 -3.20
CA PHE A 49 11.66 3.46 -3.73
C PHE A 49 10.56 3.82 -2.75
N THR A 50 9.49 4.41 -3.26
CA THR A 50 8.22 4.55 -2.55
C THR A 50 7.32 3.37 -2.87
N THR A 51 6.80 2.74 -1.82
CA THR A 51 5.93 1.57 -1.97
C THR A 51 4.49 1.92 -1.68
N PHE A 52 3.61 1.59 -2.62
CA PHE A 52 2.17 1.76 -2.49
C PHE A 52 1.46 0.41 -2.47
N ALA A 53 0.59 0.20 -1.49
CA ALA A 53 -0.26 -0.99 -1.40
C ALA A 53 -1.69 -0.65 -1.84
N PHE A 54 -2.21 -1.39 -2.81
CA PHE A 54 -3.58 -1.24 -3.31
C PHE A 54 -4.44 -2.45 -2.95
N CYS A 55 -5.70 -2.20 -2.62
CA CYS A 55 -6.71 -3.25 -2.44
C CYS A 55 -7.40 -3.62 -3.76
N GLY A 56 -8.00 -4.80 -3.83
CA GLY A 56 -8.65 -5.31 -5.04
C GLY A 56 -9.77 -4.43 -5.58
N PHE A 57 -10.49 -3.72 -4.69
CA PHE A 57 -11.58 -2.82 -5.04
C PHE A 57 -11.13 -1.66 -5.95
N VAL A 58 -9.95 -1.08 -5.70
CA VAL A 58 -9.42 0.07 -6.48
C VAL A 58 -9.08 -0.34 -7.91
N ARG A 59 -8.71 -1.61 -8.13
CA ARG A 59 -8.43 -2.15 -9.47
C ARG A 59 -9.69 -2.40 -10.29
N ALA A 60 -10.80 -2.77 -9.64
CA ALA A 60 -12.06 -3.06 -10.32
C ALA A 60 -12.72 -1.81 -10.94
N GLN A 61 -12.41 -0.62 -10.44
CA GLN A 61 -13.03 0.64 -10.87
C GLN A 61 -12.14 1.52 -11.77
N VAL A 62 -10.97 1.03 -12.22
CA VAL A 62 -10.04 1.77 -13.11
C VAL A 62 -9.65 3.16 -12.55
N PHE A 63 -9.58 3.31 -11.22
CA PHE A 63 -9.18 4.58 -10.58
C PHE A 63 -7.69 4.64 -10.23
N VAL A 64 -6.93 3.58 -10.55
CA VAL A 64 -5.50 3.45 -10.16
C VAL A 64 -4.67 4.64 -10.67
N ALA A 65 -4.96 5.17 -11.86
CA ALA A 65 -4.24 6.31 -12.43
C ALA A 65 -4.52 7.63 -11.66
N ALA A 66 -5.78 7.91 -11.32
CA ALA A 66 -6.16 9.11 -10.60
C ALA A 66 -5.67 9.09 -9.14
N HIS A 67 -5.64 7.90 -8.52
CA HIS A 67 -5.18 7.77 -7.15
C HIS A 67 -3.66 7.80 -7.02
N LEU A 68 -2.92 7.28 -8.01
CA LEU A 68 -1.47 7.43 -8.07
C LEU A 68 -1.07 8.91 -8.22
N LEU A 69 -1.88 9.70 -8.94
CA LEU A 69 -1.68 11.15 -9.08
C LEU A 69 -1.89 11.90 -7.75
N CYS A 70 -2.96 11.57 -7.01
CA CYS A 70 -3.24 12.20 -5.70
C CYS A 70 -2.24 11.83 -4.60
N LEU A 71 -1.55 10.69 -4.69
CA LEU A 71 -0.50 10.33 -3.73
C LEU A 71 0.90 10.83 -4.11
N GLY A 72 1.08 11.30 -5.35
CA GLY A 72 2.34 11.82 -5.86
C GLY A 72 2.48 13.35 -5.85
N CYS A 73 1.49 14.07 -5.29
CA CYS A 73 1.45 15.53 -5.19
C CYS A 73 1.47 15.93 -3.70
#